data_AF-A0A6A3PKC8-F1
#
_entry.id   AF-A0A6A3PKC8-F1
#
_cell.length_a   1.000
_cell.length_b   1.000
_cell.length_c   1.000
_cell.angle_alpha   90.00
_cell.angle_beta   90.00
_cell.angle_gamma   90.00
#
_symmetry.space_group_name_H-M   'P 1'
#
loop_
_entity.id
_entity.type
_entity.pdbx_description
1 polymer ?
#
loop_
_entity_poly.entity_id
_entity_poly.type
_entity_poly.pdbx_seq_one_letter_code
_entity_poly.pdbx_strand_id
1 'polypeptide(L)'
;EPSEESSEDTIRSLKESEEQTTETLQAIRLKLAETEARVVPAEEEREAASKALIEMESHSSAQIEELQAQQSAAVAALEEKKRELASEVLTLKTVHCIRSWINFHNPVHMYWIISKGKINSAKICHLQ
;
A
#
# COMPACT_ATOMS: atom_id res chain seq x y z
N GLU A 1 84.48 -24.81 21.20
CA GLU A 1 83.24 -24.37 21.88
C GLU A 1 82.39 -23.45 21.00
N PRO A 2 81.82 -23.88 19.85
CA PRO A 2 80.91 -23.04 19.05
C PRO A 2 79.42 -23.33 19.33
N SER A 3 79.12 -24.38 20.10
CA SER A 3 77.75 -24.87 20.32
C SER A 3 76.99 -24.08 21.39
N GLU A 4 77.69 -23.45 22.33
CA GLU A 4 77.07 -22.70 23.42
C GLU A 4 76.58 -21.32 22.96
N GLU A 5 77.41 -20.57 22.22
CA GLU A 5 77.05 -19.28 21.62
C GLU A 5 75.84 -19.38 20.68
N SER A 6 75.80 -20.42 19.84
CA SER A 6 74.65 -20.69 18.95
C SER A 6 73.35 -21.00 19.70
N SER A 7 73.43 -21.60 20.88
CA SER A 7 72.26 -21.91 21.71
C SER A 7 71.72 -20.67 22.42
N GLU A 8 72.58 -19.77 22.86
CA GLU A 8 72.20 -18.50 23.50
C GLU A 8 71.53 -17.53 22.53
N ASP A 9 72.02 -17.44 21.28
CA ASP A 9 71.38 -16.65 20.23
C ASP A 9 69.97 -17.15 19.91
N THR A 10 69.77 -18.48 19.89
CA THR A 10 68.46 -19.09 19.66
C THR A 10 67.50 -18.77 20.80
N ILE A 11 67.95 -18.86 22.05
CA ILE A 11 67.14 -18.53 23.24
C ILE A 11 66.74 -17.05 23.23
N ARG A 12 67.66 -16.15 22.84
CA ARG A 12 67.38 -14.72 22.74
C ARG A 12 66.31 -14.43 21.68
N SER A 13 66.46 -15.01 20.48
CA SER A 13 65.49 -14.84 19.40
C SER A 13 64.10 -15.40 19.76
N LEU A 14 64.05 -16.53 20.46
CA LEU A 14 62.79 -17.09 20.97
C LEU A 14 62.14 -16.19 22.02
N LYS A 15 62.92 -15.59 22.92
CA LYS A 15 62.40 -14.63 23.91
C LYS A 15 61.88 -13.35 23.27
N GLU A 16 62.59 -12.80 22.29
CA GLU A 16 62.13 -11.62 21.55
C GLU A 16 60.83 -11.92 20.78
N SER A 17 60.74 -13.10 20.17
CA SER A 17 59.53 -13.58 19.50
C SER A 17 58.38 -13.83 20.49
N GLU A 18 58.67 -14.40 21.67
CA GLU A 18 57.70 -14.56 22.75
C GLU A 18 57.17 -13.20 23.20
N GLU A 19 58.05 -12.23 23.48
CA GLU A 19 57.65 -10.88 23.88
C GLU A 19 56.79 -10.21 22.80
N GLN A 20 57.22 -10.25 21.54
CA GLN A 20 56.47 -9.71 20.40
C GLN A 20 55.09 -10.38 20.22
N THR A 21 55.00 -11.70 20.40
CA THR A 21 53.71 -12.42 20.34
C THR A 21 52.81 -12.10 21.53
N THR A 22 53.36 -11.89 22.73
CA THR A 22 52.57 -11.47 23.89
C THR A 22 52.03 -10.04 23.74
N GLU A 23 52.83 -9.10 23.25
CA GLU A 23 52.41 -7.72 22.99
C GLU A 23 51.32 -7.66 21.93
N THR A 24 51.49 -8.40 20.83
CA THR A 24 50.47 -8.46 19.76
C THR A 24 49.17 -9.08 20.26
N LEU A 25 49.23 -10.13 21.07
CA LEU A 25 48.03 -10.71 21.71
C LEU A 25 47.34 -9.72 22.64
N GLN A 26 48.08 -8.94 23.43
CA GLN A 26 47.50 -7.90 24.28
C GLN A 26 46.84 -6.80 23.46
N ALA A 27 47.49 -6.34 22.38
CA ALA A 27 46.93 -5.33 21.48
C ALA A 27 45.65 -5.82 20.79
N ILE A 28 45.59 -7.09 20.37
CA ILE A 28 44.39 -7.70 19.78
C ILE A 28 43.26 -7.79 20.81
N ARG A 29 43.55 -8.22 22.05
CA ARG A 29 42.55 -8.28 23.13
C ARG A 29 41.96 -6.91 23.44
N LEU A 30 42.80 -5.87 23.48
CA LEU A 30 42.35 -4.50 23.71
C LEU A 30 41.42 -4.02 22.59
N LYS A 31 41.81 -4.24 21.32
CA LYS A 31 40.98 -3.92 20.16
C LYS A 31 39.67 -4.69 20.15
N LEU A 32 39.69 -5.96 20.54
CA LEU A 32 38.49 -6.78 20.65
C LEU A 32 37.52 -6.18 21.67
N ALA A 33 38.01 -5.88 22.89
CA ALA A 33 37.19 -5.26 23.93
C ALA A 33 36.63 -3.89 23.51
N GLU A 34 37.44 -3.08 22.81
CA GLU A 34 36.97 -1.80 22.25
C GLU A 34 35.86 -2.01 21.20
N THR A 35 36.03 -2.99 20.29
CA THR A 35 35.01 -3.28 19.29
C THR A 35 33.74 -3.86 19.89
N GLU A 36 33.85 -4.75 20.88
CA GLU A 36 32.70 -5.30 21.62
C GLU A 36 31.93 -4.19 22.34
N ALA A 37 32.63 -3.27 22.99
CA ALA A 37 32.02 -2.11 23.64
C ALA A 37 31.29 -1.18 22.65
N ARG A 38 31.69 -1.17 21.37
CA ARG A 38 31.03 -0.39 20.32
C ARG A 38 29.88 -1.14 19.62
N VAL A 39 29.90 -2.47 19.59
CA VAL A 39 28.86 -3.29 18.97
C VAL A 39 27.57 -3.24 19.78
N VAL A 40 27.64 -3.31 21.11
CA VAL A 40 26.46 -3.26 21.99
C VAL A 40 25.58 -2.02 21.76
N PRO A 41 26.09 -0.78 21.83
CA PRO A 41 25.26 0.40 21.58
C PRO A 41 24.76 0.48 20.13
N ALA A 42 25.57 0.05 19.16
CA ALA A 42 25.15 0.02 17.76
C ALA A 42 23.99 -0.97 17.52
N GLU A 43 23.97 -2.08 18.25
CA GLU A 43 22.88 -3.06 18.19
C GLU A 43 21.61 -2.55 18.87
N GLU A 44 21.73 -1.85 20.00
CA GLU A 44 20.61 -1.16 20.66
C GLU A 44 20.01 -0.07 19.75
N GLU A 45 20.84 0.74 19.09
CA GLU A 45 20.40 1.73 18.11
C GLU A 45 19.69 1.07 16.92
N ARG A 46 20.23 -0.03 16.40
CA ARG A 46 19.61 -0.80 15.31
C ARG A 46 18.24 -1.34 15.72
N GLU A 47 18.12 -1.88 16.92
CA GLU A 47 16.87 -2.41 17.46
C GLU A 47 15.82 -1.31 17.66
N ALA A 48 16.23 -0.16 18.20
CA ALA A 48 15.37 1.01 18.34
C ALA A 48 14.88 1.53 16.98
N ALA A 49 15.78 1.64 15.99
CA ALA A 49 15.44 2.03 14.64
C ALA A 49 14.47 1.03 13.99
N SER A 50 14.68 -0.28 14.17
CA SER A 50 13.79 -1.32 13.64
C SER A 50 12.38 -1.20 14.23
N LYS A 51 12.26 -0.95 15.53
CA LYS A 51 10.95 -0.76 16.18
C LYS A 51 10.22 0.46 15.64
N ALA A 52 10.94 1.59 15.50
CA ALA A 52 10.37 2.81 14.95
C ALA A 52 9.87 2.63 13.51
N LEU A 53 10.59 1.85 12.68
CA LEU A 53 10.15 1.52 11.33
C LEU A 53 8.88 0.66 11.31
N ILE A 54 8.79 -0.36 12.18
CA ILE A 54 7.59 -1.20 12.30
C ILE A 54 6.39 -0.37 12.74
N GLU A 55 6.56 0.51 13.72
CA GLU A 55 5.49 1.42 14.17
C GLU A 55 5.03 2.35 13.04
N MET A 56 5.97 2.95 12.31
CA MET A 56 5.66 3.80 11.16
C MET A 56 4.93 3.05 10.05
N GLU A 57 5.36 1.83 9.73
CA GLU A 57 4.71 0.97 8.74
C GLU A 57 3.29 0.61 9.19
N SER A 58 3.11 0.25 10.45
CA SER A 58 1.79 -0.06 11.01
C SER A 58 0.83 1.13 10.93
N HIS A 59 1.33 2.35 11.23
CA HIS A 59 0.53 3.56 11.12
C HIS A 59 0.19 3.87 9.67
N SER A 60 1.16 3.73 8.75
CA SER A 60 0.92 3.95 7.32
C SER A 60 -0.11 2.95 6.78
N SER A 61 -0.01 1.68 7.16
CA SER A 61 -0.96 0.64 6.76
C SER A 61 -2.38 0.98 7.21
N ALA A 62 -2.56 1.35 8.49
CA ALA A 62 -3.86 1.75 9.03
C ALA A 62 -4.45 2.97 8.30
N GLN A 63 -3.62 3.97 7.96
CA GLN A 63 -4.08 5.13 7.18
C GLN A 63 -4.54 4.73 5.77
N ILE A 64 -3.81 3.83 5.11
CA ILE A 64 -4.16 3.36 3.77
C ILE A 64 -5.48 2.60 3.81
N GLU A 65 -5.68 1.72 4.79
CA GLU A 65 -6.94 0.98 4.95
C GLU A 65 -8.13 1.92 5.17
N GLU A 66 -7.99 2.92 6.03
CA GLU A 66 -9.03 3.92 6.28
C GLU A 66 -9.35 4.74 5.01
N LEU A 67 -8.32 5.21 4.31
CA LEU A 67 -8.50 5.94 3.05
C LEU A 67 -9.17 5.08 1.98
N GLN A 68 -8.82 3.79 1.90
CA GLN A 68 -9.44 2.86 0.96
C GLN A 68 -10.90 2.59 1.32
N ALA A 69 -11.24 2.47 2.61
CA ALA A 69 -12.62 2.34 3.08
C ALA A 69 -13.44 3.60 2.73
N GLN A 70 -12.90 4.79 2.99
CA GLN A 70 -13.54 6.06 2.64
C GLN A 70 -13.74 6.20 1.13
N GLN A 71 -12.72 5.86 0.33
CA GLN A 71 -12.82 5.90 -1.12
C GLN A 71 -13.89 4.93 -1.64
N SER A 72 -13.94 3.71 -1.10
CA SER A 72 -14.93 2.70 -1.49
C SER A 72 -16.36 3.16 -1.14
N ALA A 73 -16.56 3.74 0.04
CA ALA A 73 -17.84 4.29 0.46
C ALA A 73 -18.27 5.47 -0.42
N ALA A 74 -17.34 6.37 -0.75
CA ALA A 74 -17.60 7.51 -1.63
C ALA A 74 -17.98 7.05 -3.05
N VAL A 75 -17.28 6.06 -3.61
CA VAL A 75 -17.60 5.47 -4.91
C VAL A 75 -18.98 4.81 -4.89
N ALA A 76 -19.31 4.06 -3.84
CA ALA A 76 -20.63 3.44 -3.69
C ALA A 76 -21.75 4.49 -3.65
N ALA A 77 -21.56 5.57 -2.89
CA ALA A 77 -22.52 6.67 -2.83
C ALA A 77 -22.69 7.38 -4.18
N LEU A 78 -21.60 7.60 -4.91
CA LEU A 78 -21.64 8.21 -6.25
C LEU A 78 -22.34 7.31 -7.27
N GLU A 79 -22.08 6.01 -7.27
CA GLU A 79 -22.77 5.07 -8.16
C GLU A 79 -24.27 4.93 -7.84
N GLU A 80 -24.67 5.04 -6.56
CA GLU A 80 -26.09 5.13 -6.20
C GLU A 80 -26.73 6.40 -6.79
N LYS A 81 -26.11 7.57 -6.58
CA LYS A 81 -26.63 8.84 -7.12
C LYS A 81 -26.73 8.81 -8.64
N LYS A 82 -25.77 8.20 -9.32
CA LYS A 82 -25.80 8.00 -10.77
C LYS A 82 -26.96 7.09 -11.20
N ARG A 83 -27.26 6.03 -10.45
CA ARG A 83 -28.42 5.16 -10.71
C ARG A 83 -29.75 5.89 -10.50
N GLU A 84 -29.87 6.66 -9.41
CA GLU A 84 -31.04 7.50 -9.14
C GLU A 84 -31.28 8.50 -10.28
N LEU A 85 -30.25 9.26 -10.67
CA LEU A 85 -30.33 10.21 -11.77
C LEU A 85 -30.69 9.54 -13.10
N ALA A 86 -30.14 8.36 -13.39
CA ALA A 86 -30.49 7.61 -14.59
C ALA A 86 -31.98 7.23 -14.60
N SER A 87 -32.51 6.79 -13.46
CA SER A 87 -33.95 6.51 -13.29
C SER A 87 -34.79 7.77 -13.52
N GLU A 88 -34.45 8.88 -12.89
CA GLU A 88 -35.16 10.16 -13.07
C GLU A 88 -35.17 10.60 -14.53
N VAL A 89 -34.02 10.54 -15.22
CA VAL A 89 -33.92 10.88 -16.64
C VAL A 89 -34.82 9.99 -17.49
N LEU A 90 -34.89 8.68 -17.21
CA LEU A 90 -35.79 7.77 -17.92
C LEU A 90 -37.26 8.16 -17.68
N THR A 91 -37.65 8.44 -16.44
CA THR A 91 -39.03 8.87 -16.14
C THR A 91 -39.40 10.17 -16.84
N LEU A 92 -38.49 11.16 -16.85
CA LEU A 92 -38.69 12.43 -17.53
C LEU A 92 -38.81 12.25 -19.05
N LYS A 93 -37.98 11.40 -19.65
CA LYS A 93 -38.10 11.04 -21.08
C LYS A 93 -39.45 10.42 -21.37
N THR A 94 -39.90 9.45 -20.56
CA THR A 94 -41.22 8.82 -20.73
C THR A 94 -42.35 9.84 -20.64
N VAL A 95 -42.32 10.72 -19.64
CA VAL A 95 -43.33 11.78 -19.47
C VAL A 95 -43.33 12.75 -20.67
N HIS A 96 -42.14 13.15 -21.13
CA HIS A 96 -42.00 13.99 -22.31
C HIS A 96 -42.57 13.32 -23.58
N CYS A 97 -42.26 12.05 -23.81
CA CYS A 97 -42.79 11.27 -24.93
C CYS A 97 -44.32 11.19 -24.89
N ILE A 98 -44.91 10.88 -23.73
CA ILE A 98 -46.37 10.83 -23.57
C ILE A 98 -47.00 12.19 -23.87
N ARG A 99 -46.43 13.28 -23.33
CA ARG A 99 -46.91 14.65 -23.55
C ARG A 99 -46.86 15.03 -25.02
N SER A 100 -45.74 14.74 -25.70
CA SER A 100 -45.57 14.98 -27.14
C SER A 100 -46.58 14.20 -27.97
N TRP A 101 -46.80 12.92 -27.64
CA TRP A 101 -47.76 12.05 -28.32
C TRP A 101 -49.20 12.56 -28.20
N ILE A 102 -49.62 12.98 -26.99
CA ILE A 102 -50.94 13.58 -26.76
C ILE A 102 -51.11 14.88 -27.57
N ASN A 103 -50.08 15.74 -27.62
CA ASN A 103 -50.13 16.99 -28.39
C ASN A 103 -50.20 16.74 -29.90
N PHE A 104 -49.60 15.66 -30.39
CA PHE A 104 -49.56 15.31 -31.82
C PHE A 104 -50.85 14.62 -32.31
N HIS A 105 -51.61 13.97 -31.42
CA HIS A 105 -52.83 13.26 -31.80
C HIS A 105 -54.11 13.96 -31.30
N ASN A 106 -54.95 14.36 -32.25
CA ASN A 106 -56.30 14.87 -31.99
C ASN A 106 -57.10 13.83 -31.17
N PRO A 107 -57.86 14.23 -30.14
CA PRO A 107 -58.63 13.32 -29.28
C PRO A 107 -59.57 12.37 -30.06
N VAL A 108 -60.07 12.78 -31.22
CA VAL A 108 -60.90 11.92 -32.09
C VAL A 108 -60.07 10.80 -32.75
N HIS A 109 -58.83 11.10 -33.14
CA HIS A 109 -57.90 10.13 -33.72
C HIS A 109 -57.41 9.13 -32.65
N MET A 110 -57.20 9.60 -31.41
CA MET A 110 -56.87 8.76 -30.26
C MET A 110 -57.98 7.76 -29.94
N TYR A 111 -59.23 8.20 -29.90
CA TYR A 111 -60.39 7.34 -29.64
C TYR A 111 -60.54 6.24 -30.70
N TRP A 112 -60.27 6.58 -31.97
CA TRP A 112 -60.26 5.61 -33.07
C TRP A 112 -59.16 4.55 -32.95
N ILE A 113 -57.94 4.94 -32.57
CA ILE A 113 -56.82 3.98 -32.42
C ILE A 113 -57.02 3.05 -31.21
N ILE A 114 -57.50 3.58 -30.07
CA ILE A 114 -57.78 2.79 -28.87
C ILE A 114 -58.92 1.78 -29.13
N SER A 115 -59.99 2.22 -29.80
CA SER A 115 -61.15 1.36 -30.15
C SER A 115 -60.80 0.25 -31.15
N LYS A 116 -59.71 0.38 -31.90
CA LYS A 116 -59.19 -0.64 -32.82
C LYS A 116 -58.14 -1.57 -32.19
N GLY A 117 -57.89 -1.45 -30.87
CA GLY A 117 -57.13 -2.41 -30.07
C GLY A 117 -55.62 -2.48 -30.34
N LYS A 118 -55.00 -1.42 -30.87
CA LYS A 118 -53.63 -1.49 -31.44
C LYS A 118 -52.49 -0.81 -30.67
N ILE A 119 -52.66 -0.37 -29.43
CA ILE A 119 -51.56 0.30 -28.70
C ILE A 119 -51.28 -0.36 -27.34
N ASN A 120 -50.09 -0.97 -27.22
CA ASN A 120 -49.37 -1.08 -25.95
C ASN A 120 -48.50 0.18 -25.82
N SER A 121 -48.82 1.06 -24.88
CA SER A 121 -48.13 2.35 -24.65
C SER A 121 -46.60 2.20 -24.51
N ALA A 122 -46.12 1.06 -24.01
CA ALA A 122 -44.71 0.74 -23.87
C ALA A 122 -43.92 0.65 -25.20
N LYS A 123 -44.57 0.29 -26.32
CA LYS A 123 -43.90 0.16 -27.63
C LYS A 123 -43.63 1.50 -28.32
N ILE A 124 -44.36 2.55 -27.98
CA ILE A 124 -44.21 3.88 -28.59
C ILE A 124 -42.96 4.59 -28.08
N CYS A 125 -42.56 4.32 -26.82
CA CYS A 125 -41.43 5.01 -26.18
C CYS A 125 -40.06 4.35 -26.44
N HIS A 126 -40.01 3.11 -26.96
CA HIS A 126 -38.76 2.34 -27.14
C HIS A 126 -38.17 2.39 -28.56
N LEU A 127 -38.75 3.19 -29.47
CA LEU A 127 -38.39 3.24 -30.90
C LEU A 127 -37.52 4.46 -31.28
N GLN A 128 -36.91 5.14 -30.30
CA GLN A 128 -36.07 6.32 -30.51
C GLN A 128 -34.90 6.33 -29.52
#